data_AF-T1JY72-F1
#
_entry.id   AF-T1JY72-F1
#
_cell.length_a   1.000
_cell.length_b   1.000
_cell.length_c   1.000
_cell.angle_alpha   90.00
_cell.angle_beta   90.00
_cell.angle_gamma   90.00
#
_symmetry.space_group_name_H-M   'P 1'
#
loop_
_entity.id
_entity.type
_entity.pdbx_description
1 polymer ?
#
loop_
_entity_poly.entity_id
_entity_poly.type
_entity_poly.pdbx_seq_one_letter_code
_entity_poly.pdbx_strand_id
1 'polypeptide(L)'
;MAAAPEASASIPPMSAQAFCLRRNNHSTDMSEHFERMFKEESMVDVTLSCGDGSIRAHKMVLSACSSYFKNIFSKFINPYQYPVVIMKDMPFADLRAIVEFIYRGEVFVPQEQLASVLKSAESLKVKGLSEVNATKSLVPHEGGETAAQTSRGGRKGRKSNTTSSDGSPSNFAFQGVQRFQCHICHQGFTAKRNLQRHMQIHSYYRNKFECDLCGKKFSWKHGLNSHKEKTHNINV
;
A
#
# COMPACT_ATOMS: atom_id res chain seq x y z
N MET A 1 -48.91 58.62 12.52
CA MET A 1 -48.86 57.21 12.94
C MET A 1 -48.18 56.44 11.83
N ALA A 2 -46.90 56.09 12.00
CA ALA A 2 -46.11 55.37 11.00
C ALA A 2 -46.34 53.86 11.18
N ALA A 3 -46.78 53.19 10.12
CA ALA A 3 -46.86 51.74 10.05
C ALA A 3 -45.44 51.16 9.89
N ALA A 4 -45.08 50.20 10.74
CA ALA A 4 -43.82 49.48 10.69
C ALA A 4 -43.81 48.47 9.52
N PRO A 5 -42.68 48.20 8.86
CA PRO A 5 -42.59 47.15 7.86
C PRO A 5 -42.50 45.78 8.55
N GLU A 6 -43.33 44.85 8.05
CA GLU A 6 -43.42 43.47 8.48
C GLU A 6 -42.10 42.72 8.28
N ALA A 7 -41.67 42.02 9.32
CA ALA A 7 -40.51 41.14 9.29
C ALA A 7 -40.77 40.01 8.27
N SER A 8 -39.94 39.94 7.24
CA SER A 8 -39.88 38.80 6.33
C SER A 8 -39.43 37.56 7.12
N ALA A 9 -40.41 36.75 7.52
CA ALA A 9 -40.19 35.43 8.08
C ALA A 9 -39.44 34.57 7.05
N SER A 10 -38.16 34.35 7.30
CA SER A 10 -37.39 33.34 6.58
C SER A 10 -38.03 31.98 6.86
N ILE A 11 -38.57 31.35 5.82
CA ILE A 11 -38.96 29.95 5.86
C ILE A 11 -37.65 29.15 5.99
N PRO A 12 -37.40 28.43 7.10
CA PRO A 12 -36.23 27.56 7.17
C PRO A 12 -36.38 26.46 6.11
N PRO A 13 -35.33 26.14 5.34
CA PRO A 13 -35.40 25.09 4.33
C PRO A 13 -35.73 23.76 5.00
N MET A 14 -36.66 23.01 4.39
CA MET A 14 -37.09 21.70 4.89
C MET A 14 -35.87 20.86 5.27
N SER A 15 -35.87 20.35 6.50
CA SER A 15 -34.79 19.53 7.02
C SER A 15 -34.55 18.36 6.05
N ALA A 16 -33.36 18.34 5.44
CA ALA A 16 -32.92 17.20 4.65
C ALA A 16 -32.75 16.02 5.61
N GLN A 17 -33.79 15.21 5.77
CA GLN A 17 -33.71 13.97 6.53
C GLN A 17 -32.69 13.06 5.86
N ALA A 18 -31.71 12.59 6.63
CA ALA A 18 -30.68 11.66 6.17
C ALA A 18 -30.89 10.30 6.86
N PHE A 19 -30.79 9.23 6.09
CA PHE A 19 -30.95 7.86 6.56
C PHE A 19 -29.62 7.10 6.42
N CYS A 20 -29.28 6.30 7.43
CA CYS A 20 -28.11 5.41 7.40
C CYS A 20 -28.57 3.96 7.23
N LEU A 21 -28.14 3.31 6.14
CA LEU A 21 -28.41 1.90 5.88
C LEU A 21 -27.19 1.07 6.34
N ARG A 22 -27.43 0.06 7.17
CA ARG A 22 -26.39 -0.86 7.67
C ARG A 22 -26.71 -2.29 7.24
N ARG A 23 -25.72 -3.00 6.69
CA ARG A 23 -25.78 -4.45 6.46
C ARG A 23 -25.27 -5.17 7.71
N ASN A 24 -26.11 -6.02 8.31
CA ASN A 24 -25.84 -6.65 9.60
C ASN A 24 -24.59 -7.56 9.59
N ASN A 25 -24.37 -8.32 8.52
CA ASN A 25 -23.29 -9.31 8.44
C ASN A 25 -22.16 -8.89 7.50
N HIS A 26 -22.01 -7.58 7.23
CA HIS A 26 -21.09 -7.10 6.20
C HIS A 26 -19.64 -7.59 6.39
N SER A 27 -19.13 -7.57 7.62
CA SER A 27 -17.76 -8.02 7.93
C SER A 27 -17.57 -9.51 7.69
N THR A 28 -18.48 -10.34 8.20
CA THR A 28 -18.42 -11.81 8.04
C THR A 28 -18.56 -12.19 6.59
N ASP A 29 -19.54 -11.63 5.88
CA ASP A 29 -19.74 -11.87 4.46
C ASP A 29 -18.47 -11.52 3.67
N MET A 30 -17.83 -10.38 3.96
CA MET A 30 -16.57 -9.98 3.31
C MET A 30 -15.42 -10.95 3.62
N SER A 31 -15.26 -11.38 4.87
CA SER A 31 -14.24 -12.35 5.25
C SER A 31 -14.41 -13.69 4.52
N GLU A 32 -15.64 -14.23 4.48
CA GLU A 32 -15.96 -15.46 3.76
C GLU A 32 -15.67 -15.35 2.26
N HIS A 33 -15.92 -14.17 1.66
CA HIS A 33 -15.58 -13.93 0.25
C HIS A 33 -14.06 -13.97 0.03
N PHE A 34 -13.27 -13.34 0.89
CA PHE A 34 -11.81 -13.38 0.77
C PHE A 34 -11.25 -14.79 1.03
N GLU A 35 -11.81 -15.53 1.98
CA GLU A 35 -11.43 -16.94 2.21
C GLU A 35 -11.74 -17.81 0.98
N ARG A 36 -12.91 -17.63 0.37
CA ARG A 36 -13.29 -18.32 -0.86
C ARG A 36 -12.35 -17.96 -2.02
N MET A 37 -12.06 -16.67 -2.21
CA MET A 37 -11.09 -16.23 -3.23
C MET A 37 -9.71 -16.83 -3.02
N PHE A 38 -9.28 -17.01 -1.77
CA PHE A 38 -8.02 -17.67 -1.44
C PHE A 38 -8.05 -19.17 -1.79
N LYS A 39 -9.11 -19.89 -1.44
CA LYS A 39 -9.28 -21.32 -1.77
C LYS A 39 -9.36 -21.57 -3.28
N GLU A 40 -10.06 -20.70 -4.00
CA GLU A 40 -10.21 -20.76 -5.46
C GLU A 40 -9.02 -20.15 -6.20
N GLU A 41 -8.08 -19.54 -5.47
CA GLU A 41 -6.94 -18.79 -5.97
C GLU A 41 -7.31 -17.77 -7.07
N SER A 42 -8.47 -17.15 -6.92
CA SER A 42 -9.02 -16.16 -7.85
C SER A 42 -8.46 -14.78 -7.52
N MET A 43 -8.12 -13.97 -8.54
CA MET A 43 -7.59 -12.60 -8.34
C MET A 43 -6.31 -12.50 -7.49
N VAL A 44 -5.56 -13.61 -7.35
CA VAL A 44 -4.26 -13.60 -6.68
C VAL A 44 -3.27 -12.68 -7.41
N ASP A 45 -2.50 -11.91 -6.66
CA ASP A 45 -1.58 -10.90 -7.19
C ASP A 45 -0.18 -10.96 -6.56
N VAL A 46 0.09 -11.98 -5.74
CA VAL A 46 1.39 -12.31 -5.16
C VAL A 46 1.53 -13.81 -4.94
N THR A 47 2.76 -14.33 -5.09
CA THR A 47 3.15 -15.65 -4.58
C THR A 47 4.15 -15.49 -3.45
N LEU A 48 3.91 -16.18 -2.33
CA LEU A 48 4.87 -16.36 -1.25
C LEU A 48 5.54 -17.72 -1.44
N SER A 49 6.85 -17.75 -1.61
CA SER A 49 7.63 -18.99 -1.77
C SER A 49 8.49 -19.23 -0.54
N CYS A 50 8.49 -20.46 -0.05
CA CYS A 50 9.19 -20.85 1.17
C CYS A 50 9.63 -22.32 1.04
N GLY A 51 10.95 -22.55 0.95
CA GLY A 51 11.48 -23.87 0.59
C GLY A 51 11.01 -24.31 -0.80
N ASP A 52 10.46 -25.52 -0.87
CA ASP A 52 9.80 -26.11 -2.04
C ASP A 52 8.31 -25.75 -2.14
N GLY A 53 7.73 -25.17 -1.08
CA GLY A 53 6.34 -24.74 -1.04
C GLY A 53 6.11 -23.34 -1.60
N SER A 54 4.91 -23.11 -2.12
CA SER A 54 4.45 -21.77 -2.50
C SER A 54 2.96 -21.58 -2.22
N ILE A 55 2.57 -20.34 -1.93
CA ILE A 55 1.20 -19.94 -1.64
C ILE A 55 0.85 -18.74 -2.51
N ARG A 56 -0.21 -18.84 -3.32
CA ARG A 56 -0.77 -17.71 -4.07
C ARG A 56 -1.76 -16.96 -3.19
N ALA A 57 -1.66 -15.65 -3.13
CA ALA A 57 -2.43 -14.83 -2.20
C ALA A 57 -2.68 -13.42 -2.74
N HIS A 58 -3.32 -12.60 -1.91
CA HIS A 58 -3.71 -11.22 -2.20
C HIS A 58 -2.89 -10.24 -1.36
N LYS A 59 -2.18 -9.31 -2.02
CA LYS A 59 -1.39 -8.24 -1.39
C LYS A 59 -2.24 -7.42 -0.42
N MET A 60 -3.48 -7.11 -0.80
CA MET A 60 -4.39 -6.29 0.00
C MET A 60 -4.70 -6.93 1.36
N VAL A 61 -5.02 -8.23 1.37
CA VAL A 61 -5.36 -8.96 2.60
C VAL A 61 -4.12 -9.12 3.48
N LEU A 62 -3.00 -9.55 2.88
CA LEU A 62 -1.72 -9.69 3.60
C LEU A 62 -1.25 -8.36 4.20
N SER A 63 -1.37 -7.24 3.48
CA SER A 63 -0.98 -5.90 3.96
C SER A 63 -1.86 -5.39 5.10
N ALA A 64 -3.14 -5.77 5.13
CA ALA A 64 -4.05 -5.36 6.19
C ALA A 64 -3.66 -5.98 7.53
N CYS A 65 -3.19 -7.23 7.50
CA CYS A 65 -2.88 -8.04 8.68
C CYS A 65 -1.38 -8.03 9.05
N SER A 66 -0.48 -7.64 8.14
CA SER A 66 0.96 -7.60 8.38
C SER A 66 1.60 -6.30 7.90
N SER A 67 2.25 -5.61 8.83
CA SER A 67 3.06 -4.42 8.48
C SER A 67 4.30 -4.78 7.68
N TYR A 68 4.86 -5.98 7.86
CA TYR A 68 5.97 -6.50 7.07
C TYR A 68 5.58 -6.63 5.58
N PHE A 69 4.48 -7.32 5.29
CA PHE A 69 3.98 -7.47 3.93
C PHE A 69 3.60 -6.14 3.31
N LYS A 70 2.91 -5.26 4.04
CA LYS A 70 2.61 -3.90 3.59
C LYS A 70 3.88 -3.14 3.16
N ASN A 71 4.95 -3.22 3.96
CA ASN A 71 6.22 -2.53 3.68
C ASN A 71 7.02 -3.14 2.54
N ILE A 72 6.89 -4.45 2.29
CA ILE A 72 7.51 -5.08 1.13
C ILE A 72 6.72 -4.74 -0.14
N PHE A 73 5.40 -4.83 -0.08
CA PHE A 73 4.56 -4.57 -1.24
C PHE A 73 4.57 -3.11 -1.67
N SER A 74 4.70 -2.17 -0.74
CA SER A 74 4.85 -0.74 -1.06
C SER A 74 6.14 -0.42 -1.83
N LYS A 75 7.15 -1.30 -1.79
CA LYS A 75 8.40 -1.14 -2.55
C LYS A 75 8.28 -1.65 -3.98
N PHE A 76 7.23 -2.40 -4.33
CA PHE A 76 7.00 -2.82 -5.71
C PHE A 76 6.45 -1.63 -6.52
N ILE A 77 7.36 -0.92 -7.17
CA ILE A 77 7.06 0.28 -7.98
C ILE A 77 6.24 -0.08 -9.23
N ASN A 78 6.27 -1.34 -9.67
CA ASN A 78 5.55 -1.79 -10.87
C ASN A 78 4.22 -2.49 -10.50
N PRO A 79 3.04 -1.87 -10.75
CA PRO A 79 1.74 -2.45 -10.43
C PRO A 79 1.38 -3.68 -11.29
N TYR A 80 2.10 -3.92 -12.39
CA TYR A 80 1.86 -5.06 -13.28
C TYR A 80 2.78 -6.25 -13.01
N GLN A 81 3.66 -6.15 -12.01
CA GLN A 81 4.47 -7.29 -11.60
C GLN A 81 3.69 -8.14 -10.61
N TYR A 82 3.66 -9.44 -10.87
CA TYR A 82 3.24 -10.46 -9.92
C TYR A 82 4.49 -10.86 -9.10
N PRO A 83 4.72 -10.27 -7.91
CA PRO A 83 5.92 -10.55 -7.14
C PRO A 83 5.90 -11.97 -6.59
N VAL A 84 7.06 -12.60 -6.62
CA VAL A 84 7.36 -13.79 -5.83
C VAL A 84 8.18 -13.34 -4.63
N VAL A 85 7.60 -13.38 -3.44
CA VAL A 85 8.30 -13.08 -2.19
C VAL A 85 8.89 -14.36 -1.65
N ILE A 86 10.22 -14.44 -1.62
CA ILE A 86 10.95 -15.60 -1.12
C ILE A 86 11.23 -15.41 0.36
N MET A 87 10.69 -16.28 1.18
CA MET A 87 10.90 -16.29 2.63
C MET A 87 11.89 -17.40 2.97
N LYS A 88 13.14 -16.98 3.17
CA LYS A 88 14.21 -17.83 3.68
C LYS A 88 14.05 -17.91 5.20
N ASP A 89 14.39 -19.05 5.78
CA ASP A 89 14.42 -19.24 7.24
C ASP A 89 13.05 -19.32 7.94
N MET A 90 12.05 -19.89 7.25
CA MET A 90 10.74 -20.20 7.82
C MET A 90 10.30 -21.62 7.37
N PRO A 91 9.70 -22.44 8.25
CA PRO A 91 9.05 -23.68 7.81
C PRO A 91 7.83 -23.35 6.94
N PHE A 92 7.63 -24.09 5.84
CA PHE A 92 6.45 -23.89 4.99
C PHE A 92 5.13 -24.12 5.74
N ALA A 93 5.11 -25.06 6.70
CA ALA A 93 3.95 -25.30 7.56
C ALA A 93 3.57 -24.06 8.39
N ASP A 94 4.55 -23.34 8.94
CA ASP A 94 4.32 -22.11 9.70
C ASP A 94 3.75 -21.01 8.80
N LEU A 95 4.36 -20.82 7.63
CA LEU A 95 3.87 -19.86 6.65
C LEU A 95 2.41 -20.15 6.27
N ARG A 96 2.11 -21.42 6.00
CA ARG A 96 0.76 -21.85 5.65
C ARG A 96 -0.22 -21.56 6.77
N ALA A 97 0.10 -21.94 8.00
CA ALA A 97 -0.76 -21.69 9.16
C ALA A 97 -1.03 -20.18 9.36
N ILE A 98 0.00 -19.35 9.20
CA ILE A 98 -0.12 -17.89 9.31
C ILE A 98 -1.01 -17.31 8.21
N VAL A 99 -0.85 -17.75 6.95
CA VAL A 99 -1.68 -17.26 5.86
C VAL A 99 -3.12 -17.74 6.03
N GLU A 100 -3.34 -18.99 6.44
CA GLU A 100 -4.69 -19.50 6.75
C GLU A 100 -5.36 -18.68 7.87
N PHE A 101 -4.62 -18.36 8.95
CA PHE A 101 -5.08 -17.45 10.00
C PHE A 101 -5.48 -16.06 9.46
N ILE A 102 -4.68 -15.49 8.55
CA ILE A 102 -4.96 -14.19 7.94
C ILE A 102 -6.32 -14.17 7.19
N TYR A 103 -6.68 -15.26 6.52
CA TYR A 103 -7.95 -15.34 5.76
C TYR A 103 -9.15 -15.78 6.59
N ARG A 104 -8.94 -16.67 7.57
CA ARG A 104 -10.02 -17.27 8.36
C ARG A 104 -10.30 -16.52 9.67
N GLY A 105 -9.30 -15.81 10.19
CA GLY A 105 -9.31 -15.24 11.54
C GLY A 105 -8.95 -16.24 12.64
N GLU A 106 -8.80 -17.52 12.30
CA GLU A 106 -8.41 -18.60 13.22
C GLU A 106 -7.60 -19.68 12.48
N VAL A 107 -6.78 -20.44 13.22
CA VAL A 107 -6.05 -21.58 12.70
C VAL A 107 -5.80 -22.60 13.82
N PHE A 108 -5.90 -23.89 13.50
CA PHE A 108 -5.56 -24.97 14.42
C PHE A 108 -4.10 -25.36 14.22
N VAL A 109 -3.29 -25.27 15.29
CA VAL A 109 -1.86 -25.57 15.27
C VAL A 109 -1.55 -26.58 16.38
N PRO A 110 -0.86 -27.70 16.09
CA PRO A 110 -0.39 -28.64 17.11
C PRO A 110 0.51 -27.95 18.15
N GLN A 111 0.48 -28.40 19.41
CA GLN A 111 1.21 -27.77 20.52
C GLN A 111 2.72 -27.68 20.25
N GLU A 112 3.28 -28.72 19.63
CA GLU A 112 4.68 -28.82 19.23
C GLU A 112 5.10 -27.82 18.15
N GLN A 113 4.16 -27.36 17.31
CA GLN A 113 4.40 -26.39 16.25
C GLN A 113 4.11 -24.94 16.69
N LEU A 114 3.29 -24.76 17.73
CA LEU A 114 2.80 -23.45 18.17
C LEU A 114 3.91 -22.42 18.38
N ALA A 115 4.99 -22.81 19.07
CA ALA A 115 6.11 -21.90 19.34
C ALA A 115 6.80 -21.42 18.05
N SER A 116 6.93 -22.31 17.05
CA SER A 116 7.52 -21.97 15.76
C SER A 116 6.61 -21.02 14.97
N VAL A 117 5.30 -21.31 14.93
CA VAL A 117 4.30 -20.48 14.25
C VAL A 117 4.26 -19.07 14.84
N LEU A 118 4.25 -18.93 16.18
CA LEU A 118 4.24 -17.62 16.83
C LEU A 118 5.51 -16.82 16.55
N LYS A 119 6.69 -17.47 16.58
CA LYS A 119 7.97 -16.83 16.21
C LYS A 119 7.95 -16.37 14.75
N SER A 120 7.46 -17.20 13.84
CA SER A 120 7.29 -16.89 12.42
C SER A 120 6.32 -15.71 12.24
N ALA A 121 5.20 -15.68 12.96
CA ALA A 121 4.21 -14.61 12.92
C ALA A 121 4.75 -13.28 13.46
N GLU A 122 5.59 -13.31 14.49
CA GLU A 122 6.29 -12.14 15.03
C GLU A 122 7.26 -11.55 13.99
N SER A 123 8.06 -12.39 13.33
CA SER A 123 8.97 -11.98 12.24
C SER A 123 8.21 -11.30 11.09
N LEU A 124 7.05 -11.85 10.74
CA LEU A 124 6.13 -11.30 9.74
C LEU A 124 5.23 -10.18 10.29
N LYS A 125 5.34 -9.80 11.56
CA LYS A 125 4.55 -8.74 12.21
C LYS A 125 3.04 -8.87 11.95
N VAL A 126 2.50 -10.08 12.12
CA VAL A 126 1.09 -10.42 11.90
C VAL A 126 0.27 -10.07 13.14
N LYS A 127 -0.67 -9.13 12.99
CA LYS A 127 -1.57 -8.69 14.07
C LYS A 127 -2.34 -9.89 14.65
N GLY A 128 -2.56 -9.89 15.97
CA GLY A 128 -3.26 -10.96 16.68
C GLY A 128 -2.40 -12.19 17.01
N LEU A 129 -1.26 -12.40 16.33
CA LEU A 129 -0.31 -13.48 16.64
C LEU A 129 1.05 -12.95 17.15
N SER A 130 1.46 -11.75 16.77
CA SER A 130 2.76 -11.17 17.16
C SER A 130 2.79 -10.55 18.57
N GLU A 131 1.65 -10.46 19.26
CA GLU A 131 1.53 -9.75 20.56
C GLU A 131 1.57 -10.70 21.78
N VAL A 132 1.67 -12.01 21.54
CA VAL A 132 1.48 -13.06 22.57
C VAL A 132 2.65 -13.15 23.57
N ASN A 133 3.78 -12.46 23.34
CA ASN A 133 4.93 -12.46 24.26
C ASN A 133 4.91 -11.33 25.33
N ALA A 134 3.87 -10.50 25.40
CA ALA A 134 3.79 -9.40 26.37
C ALA A 134 3.03 -9.71 27.67
N THR A 135 2.29 -10.82 27.77
CA THR A 135 1.51 -11.17 28.97
C THR A 135 2.17 -12.27 29.78
N LYS A 136 3.23 -11.90 30.50
CA LYS A 136 3.64 -12.66 31.68
C LYS A 136 2.58 -12.45 32.78
N SER A 137 1.79 -13.49 33.03
CA SER A 137 0.96 -13.73 34.24
C SER A 137 -0.09 -12.66 34.58
N LEU A 138 -1.35 -12.87 34.16
CA LEU A 138 -2.51 -12.25 34.81
C LEU A 138 -3.19 -13.28 35.72
N VAL A 139 -3.07 -13.03 37.02
CA VAL A 139 -3.94 -13.60 38.05
C VAL A 139 -5.23 -12.77 38.05
N PRO A 140 -6.43 -13.35 38.24
CA PRO A 140 -7.66 -12.57 38.26
C PRO A 140 -7.79 -11.85 39.61
N HIS A 141 -8.05 -10.54 39.59
CA HIS A 141 -8.66 -9.87 40.73
C HIS A 141 -9.77 -8.96 40.26
N GLU A 142 -10.95 -9.19 40.83
CA GLU A 142 -12.16 -8.41 40.63
C GLU A 142 -12.10 -7.06 41.36
N GLY A 143 -12.91 -6.13 40.85
CA GLY A 143 -13.60 -5.10 41.65
C GLY A 143 -13.02 -3.69 41.59
N GLY A 144 -13.87 -2.72 41.21
CA GLY A 144 -13.70 -1.32 41.61
C GLY A 144 -14.08 -0.27 40.57
N GLU A 145 -15.35 0.12 40.55
CA GLU A 145 -15.86 1.32 39.88
C GLU A 145 -15.24 2.61 40.48
N THR A 146 -15.07 3.67 39.68
CA THR A 146 -15.77 4.97 39.88
C THR A 146 -15.29 6.09 38.93
N ALA A 147 -16.28 6.72 38.29
CA ALA A 147 -16.53 8.15 38.09
C ALA A 147 -15.40 9.13 37.68
N ALA A 148 -15.59 9.66 36.46
CA ALA A 148 -15.77 11.09 36.11
C ALA A 148 -14.78 12.14 36.65
N GLN A 149 -14.20 12.94 35.74
CA GLN A 149 -14.58 14.35 35.52
C GLN A 149 -13.60 15.11 34.60
N THR A 150 -14.20 15.81 33.64
CA THR A 150 -13.90 17.15 33.10
C THR A 150 -12.51 17.79 33.30
N SER A 151 -11.94 18.36 32.23
CA SER A 151 -11.94 19.83 32.00
C SER A 151 -10.91 20.27 30.95
N ARG A 152 -11.09 21.52 30.49
CA ARG A 152 -10.59 22.19 29.29
C ARG A 152 -9.17 22.76 29.43
N GLY A 153 -8.44 22.76 28.31
CA GLY A 153 -7.78 23.91 27.67
C GLY A 153 -6.74 24.77 28.41
N GLY A 154 -5.57 25.00 27.77
CA GLY A 154 -4.66 26.08 28.22
C GLY A 154 -3.24 26.15 27.61
N ARG A 155 -3.17 26.63 26.36
CA ARG A 155 -2.11 27.36 25.61
C ARG A 155 -0.76 27.81 26.25
N LYS A 156 0.23 27.92 25.34
CA LYS A 156 1.52 28.70 25.30
C LYS A 156 2.71 28.03 25.99
N GLY A 157 3.93 27.99 25.46
CA GLY A 157 4.58 28.53 24.26
C GLY A 157 6.09 28.59 24.54
N ARG A 158 6.99 28.34 23.58
CA ARG A 158 8.41 28.75 23.69
C ARG A 158 9.06 28.88 22.30
N LYS A 159 9.70 30.04 22.07
CA LYS A 159 10.47 30.46 20.90
C LYS A 159 11.98 30.26 21.15
N SER A 160 12.74 30.02 20.08
CA SER A 160 14.03 30.70 19.72
C SER A 160 14.65 29.95 18.51
N ASN A 161 14.68 30.50 17.28
CA ASN A 161 15.70 31.40 16.67
C ASN A 161 17.11 30.77 16.66
N THR A 162 17.95 30.79 15.61
CA THR A 162 18.17 31.59 14.36
C THR A 162 19.24 30.81 13.54
N THR A 163 19.39 30.90 12.22
CA THR A 163 20.13 31.97 11.51
C THR A 163 19.85 31.99 10.01
N SER A 164 19.89 33.19 9.45
CA SER A 164 19.72 33.55 8.04
C SER A 164 21.08 33.79 7.39
N SER A 165 21.21 33.57 6.09
CA SER A 165 21.94 34.50 5.22
C SER A 165 21.48 34.38 3.77
N ASP A 166 21.37 35.55 3.16
CA ASP A 166 20.70 35.92 1.92
C ASP A 166 21.30 35.40 0.62
N GLY A 167 20.47 35.42 -0.42
CA GLY A 167 20.88 35.33 -1.81
C GLY A 167 19.69 35.35 -2.76
N SER A 168 19.29 36.54 -3.22
CA SER A 168 18.57 36.76 -4.49
C SER A 168 19.43 37.72 -5.33
N PRO A 169 19.33 37.79 -6.68
CA PRO A 169 18.21 37.35 -7.51
C PRO A 169 18.62 36.61 -8.81
N SER A 170 17.69 35.89 -9.44
CA SER A 170 17.62 35.89 -10.92
C SER A 170 16.23 35.50 -11.41
N ASN A 171 15.58 36.48 -12.02
CA ASN A 171 14.50 36.31 -12.98
C ASN A 171 14.96 35.35 -14.09
N PHE A 172 14.33 34.18 -14.18
CA PHE A 172 14.15 33.50 -15.46
C PHE A 172 12.66 33.24 -15.64
N ALA A 173 12.09 33.96 -16.58
CA ALA A 173 10.73 33.84 -17.04
C ALA A 173 10.40 32.37 -17.37
N PHE A 174 9.48 31.76 -16.62
CA PHE A 174 8.94 30.44 -16.91
C PHE A 174 7.87 30.54 -18.02
N GLN A 175 8.28 30.91 -19.24
CA GLN A 175 7.48 30.63 -20.43
C GLN A 175 7.71 29.17 -20.82
N GLY A 176 6.87 28.29 -20.27
CA GLY A 176 6.89 26.87 -20.59
C GLY A 176 6.00 26.08 -19.66
N VAL A 177 4.69 26.30 -19.74
CA VAL A 177 3.72 25.54 -18.93
C VAL A 177 3.83 24.06 -19.33
N GLN A 178 4.54 23.27 -18.53
CA GLN A 178 4.52 21.81 -18.63
C GLN A 178 3.12 21.33 -18.19
N ARG A 179 2.17 21.34 -19.12
CA ARG A 179 0.76 21.01 -18.86
C ARG A 179 0.50 19.52 -18.61
N PHE A 180 1.47 18.66 -18.95
CA PHE A 180 1.29 17.21 -18.91
C PHE A 180 2.31 16.59 -17.97
N GLN A 181 1.84 16.02 -16.86
CA GLN A 181 2.71 15.40 -15.85
C GLN A 181 2.51 13.89 -15.86
N CYS A 182 3.62 13.14 -15.77
CA CYS A 182 3.54 11.70 -15.54
C CYS A 182 3.01 11.41 -14.13
N HIS A 183 1.93 10.64 -14.01
CA HIS A 183 1.37 10.28 -12.70
C HIS A 183 2.20 9.21 -11.95
N ILE A 184 3.25 8.67 -12.57
CA ILE A 184 4.10 7.62 -12.00
C ILE A 184 5.42 8.20 -11.49
N CYS A 185 6.07 9.10 -12.24
CA CYS A 185 7.36 9.69 -11.85
C CYS A 185 7.33 11.23 -11.70
N HIS A 186 6.16 11.84 -11.87
CA HIS A 186 5.93 13.29 -11.72
C HIS A 186 6.73 14.19 -12.66
N GLN A 187 7.39 13.63 -13.68
CA GLN A 187 8.09 14.40 -14.71
C GLN A 187 7.11 15.21 -15.57
N GLY A 188 7.40 16.49 -15.77
CA GLY A 188 6.60 17.40 -16.57
C GLY A 188 7.00 17.40 -18.05
N PHE A 189 6.00 17.52 -18.92
CA PHE A 189 6.15 17.55 -20.37
C PHE A 189 5.35 18.70 -20.96
N THR A 190 5.93 19.34 -21.98
CA THR A 190 5.31 20.46 -22.71
C THR A 190 4.24 20.02 -23.71
N ALA A 191 4.18 18.72 -24.06
CA ALA A 191 3.24 18.19 -25.04
C ALA A 191 2.73 16.78 -24.68
N LYS A 192 1.45 16.52 -24.96
CA LYS A 192 0.78 15.22 -24.72
C LYS A 192 1.47 14.05 -25.41
N ARG A 193 1.97 14.23 -26.65
CA ARG A 193 2.74 13.20 -27.39
C ARG A 193 4.02 12.78 -26.68
N ASN A 194 4.65 13.70 -25.95
CA ASN A 194 5.87 13.43 -25.20
C ASN A 194 5.55 12.67 -23.92
N LEU A 195 4.47 13.06 -23.21
CA LEU A 195 3.95 12.29 -22.09
C LEU A 195 3.56 10.87 -22.55
N GLN A 196 2.84 10.71 -23.66
CA GLN A 196 2.42 9.39 -24.16
C GLN A 196 3.62 8.49 -24.50
N ARG A 197 4.64 9.03 -25.17
CA ARG A 197 5.92 8.32 -25.41
C ARG A 197 6.68 8.02 -24.11
N HIS A 198 6.61 8.91 -23.14
CA HIS A 198 7.18 8.69 -21.81
C HIS A 198 6.40 7.62 -21.02
N MET A 199 5.08 7.51 -21.20
CA MET A 199 4.29 6.44 -20.58
C MET A 199 4.70 5.05 -21.10
N GLN A 200 5.27 4.96 -22.30
CA GLN A 200 5.86 3.71 -22.79
C GLN A 200 7.10 3.30 -21.96
N ILE A 201 7.75 4.20 -21.23
CA ILE A 201 8.84 3.87 -20.29
C ILE A 201 8.34 3.08 -19.10
N HIS A 202 7.13 3.40 -18.63
CA HIS A 202 6.47 2.67 -17.57
C HIS A 202 5.82 1.37 -18.06
N SER A 203 5.72 1.16 -19.37
CA SER A 203 5.28 -0.12 -19.91
C SER A 203 6.41 -1.15 -19.87
N TYR A 204 6.12 -2.32 -19.30
CA TYR A 204 6.99 -3.51 -19.22
C TYR A 204 7.58 -3.95 -20.58
N TYR A 205 7.02 -3.46 -21.69
CA TYR A 205 7.39 -3.79 -23.07
C TYR A 205 8.71 -3.16 -23.54
N ARG A 206 9.32 -2.21 -22.80
CA ARG A 206 10.44 -1.45 -23.36
C ARG A 206 11.65 -2.33 -23.69
N ASN A 207 12.10 -3.20 -22.78
CA ASN A 207 13.35 -3.94 -22.97
C ASN A 207 13.19 -5.27 -23.74
N LYS A 208 12.40 -5.27 -24.81
CA LYS A 208 12.12 -6.48 -25.60
C LYS A 208 13.16 -6.81 -26.66
N PHE A 209 14.01 -5.86 -27.02
CA PHE A 209 14.99 -6.06 -28.07
C PHE A 209 16.34 -6.36 -27.42
N GLU A 210 16.75 -7.62 -27.44
CA GLU A 210 18.02 -8.08 -26.89
C GLU A 210 19.05 -8.27 -28.01
N CYS A 211 20.28 -7.85 -27.76
CA CYS A 211 21.40 -8.19 -28.62
C CYS A 211 21.79 -9.65 -28.37
N ASP A 212 21.63 -10.49 -29.38
CA ASP A 212 22.05 -11.89 -29.43
C ASP A 212 23.57 -12.08 -29.20
N LEU A 213 24.38 -11.07 -29.48
CA LEU A 213 25.84 -11.16 -29.32
C LEU A 213 26.35 -10.79 -27.92
N CYS A 214 25.68 -9.88 -27.22
CA CYS A 214 26.18 -9.39 -25.92
C CYS A 214 25.12 -9.28 -24.82
N GLY A 215 23.88 -9.72 -25.08
CA GLY A 215 22.77 -9.73 -24.12
C GLY A 215 22.25 -8.34 -23.72
N LYS A 216 22.75 -7.25 -24.33
CA LYS A 216 22.29 -5.89 -24.02
C LYS A 216 20.85 -5.70 -24.47
N LYS A 217 20.03 -5.14 -23.58
CA LYS A 217 18.60 -4.89 -23.84
C LYS A 217 18.35 -3.45 -24.25
N PHE A 218 17.56 -3.29 -25.30
CA PHE A 218 17.23 -2.02 -25.92
C PHE A 218 15.73 -1.77 -25.85
N SER A 219 15.41 -0.49 -25.67
CA SER A 219 14.03 -0.03 -25.58
C SER A 219 13.28 -0.03 -26.94
N TRP A 220 14.03 -0.07 -28.04
CA TRP A 220 13.52 0.09 -29.41
C TRP A 220 14.39 -0.69 -30.42
N LYS A 221 13.78 -1.21 -31.49
CA LYS A 221 14.48 -1.95 -32.57
C LYS A 221 15.59 -1.12 -33.23
N HIS A 222 15.37 0.17 -33.47
CA HIS A 222 16.40 1.04 -34.06
C HIS A 222 17.63 1.22 -33.13
N GLY A 223 17.43 1.18 -31.81
CA GLY A 223 18.53 1.23 -30.84
C GLY A 223 19.36 -0.05 -30.86
N LEU A 224 18.71 -1.22 -30.99
CA LEU A 224 19.39 -2.50 -31.18
C LEU A 224 20.18 -2.52 -32.50
N ASN A 225 19.57 -2.09 -33.61
CA ASN A 225 20.23 -2.08 -34.92
C ASN A 225 21.46 -1.17 -34.91
N SER A 226 21.35 0.06 -34.38
CA SER A 226 22.50 0.97 -34.28
C SER A 226 23.61 0.43 -33.37
N HIS A 227 23.25 -0.30 -32.31
CA HIS A 227 24.23 -0.98 -31.47
C HIS A 227 24.92 -2.14 -32.20
N LYS A 228 24.17 -2.98 -32.94
CA LYS A 228 24.73 -4.07 -33.75
C LYS A 228 25.68 -3.54 -34.82
N GLU A 229 25.34 -2.44 -35.47
CA GLU A 229 26.17 -1.78 -36.46
C GLU A 229 27.45 -1.20 -35.82
N LYS A 230 27.33 -0.43 -34.74
CA LYS A 230 28.47 0.30 -34.16
C LYS A 230 29.39 -0.52 -33.26
N THR A 231 28.84 -1.55 -32.59
CA THR A 231 29.57 -2.34 -31.59
C THR A 231 29.96 -3.71 -32.12
N HIS A 232 29.22 -4.25 -33.09
CA HIS A 232 29.46 -5.58 -33.65
C HIS A 232 29.72 -5.57 -35.17
N ASN A 233 29.74 -4.40 -35.83
CA ASN A 233 29.92 -4.25 -37.28
C ASN A 233 28.97 -5.13 -38.11
N ILE A 234 27.76 -5.37 -37.60
CA ILE A 234 26.72 -6.13 -38.31
C ILE A 234 25.77 -5.16 -38.98
N ASN A 235 25.71 -5.24 -40.31
CA ASN A 235 24.68 -4.60 -41.10
C ASN A 235 23.40 -5.45 -41.04
N VAL A 236 22.36 -4.93 -40.37
CA VAL A 236 21.05 -5.59 -40.19
C VAL A 236 19.98 -4.90 -41.01
#